data_AF-A0AAV2NHU0-F1
#
_entry.id   AF-A0AAV2NHU0-F1
#
_cell.length_a   1.000
_cell.length_b   1.000
_cell.length_c   1.000
_cell.angle_alpha   90.00
_cell.angle_beta   90.00
_cell.angle_gamma   90.00
#
_symmetry.space_group_name_H-M   'P 1'
#
loop_
_entity.id
_entity.type
_entity.pdbx_description
1 polymer ?
#
loop_
_entity_poly.entity_id
_entity_poly.type
_entity_poly.pdbx_seq_one_letter_code
_entity_poly.pdbx_strand_id
1 'polypeptide(L)'
;MQDAEKDYRIREDKNNIMTIKELQEYYDSKKTTNSTAKINWLNMIQSVFKDLNISIDDSELVLVCAKTALHELAHLLDATPHRVIDNII
;
A
#
# COMPACT_ATOMS: atom_id res chain seq x y z
N MET A 1 11.31 22.34 -19.97
CA MET A 1 10.82 20.94 -20.00
C MET A 1 11.07 20.23 -18.67
N GLN A 2 12.26 20.34 -18.06
CA GLN A 2 12.58 19.76 -16.75
C GLN A 2 11.75 20.31 -15.57
N ASP A 3 11.34 21.58 -15.62
CA ASP A 3 10.56 22.19 -14.52
C ASP A 3 9.12 21.69 -14.46
N ALA A 4 8.53 21.33 -15.60
CA ALA A 4 7.17 20.78 -15.66
C ALA A 4 7.09 19.34 -15.14
N GLU A 5 8.17 18.55 -15.31
CA GLU A 5 8.26 17.18 -14.79
C GLU A 5 8.44 17.16 -13.26
N LYS A 6 9.25 18.07 -12.72
CA LYS A 6 9.34 18.27 -11.26
C LYS A 6 8.01 18.72 -10.66
N ASP A 7 7.33 19.66 -11.30
CA ASP A 7 6.01 20.14 -10.86
C ASP A 7 4.93 19.04 -10.88
N TYR A 8 4.99 18.15 -11.88
CA TYR A 8 4.13 16.97 -11.95
C TYR A 8 4.39 16.01 -10.79
N ARG A 9 5.66 15.64 -10.55
CA ARG A 9 6.05 14.74 -9.44
C ARG A 9 5.67 15.32 -8.07
N ILE A 10 5.91 16.62 -7.84
CA ILE A 10 5.53 17.28 -6.58
C ILE A 10 4.00 17.28 -6.33
N ARG A 11 3.19 17.41 -7.39
CA ARG A 11 1.72 17.35 -7.28
C ARG A 11 1.20 15.92 -7.09
N GLU A 12 1.82 14.98 -7.78
CA GLU A 12 1.55 13.55 -7.61
C GLU A 12 1.88 13.11 -6.17
N ASP A 13 3.02 13.55 -5.64
CA ASP A 13 3.46 13.29 -4.27
C ASP A 13 2.44 13.78 -3.23
N LYS A 14 1.87 14.98 -3.39
CA LYS A 14 0.84 15.50 -2.47
C LYS A 14 -0.47 14.71 -2.51
N ASN A 15 -0.90 14.26 -3.68
CA ASN A 15 -2.11 13.43 -3.82
C ASN A 15 -1.90 11.98 -3.34
N ASN A 16 -0.64 11.60 -3.16
CA ASN A 16 -0.24 10.28 -2.70
C ASN A 16 0.08 10.23 -1.20
N ILE A 17 0.06 11.37 -0.50
CA ILE A 17 0.10 11.40 0.96
C ILE A 17 -1.30 11.09 1.49
N MET A 18 -1.40 10.06 2.32
CA MET A 18 -2.63 9.68 3.02
C MET A 18 -2.29 9.04 4.36
N THR A 19 -3.27 8.95 5.24
CA THR A 19 -3.15 8.18 6.48
C THR A 19 -3.05 6.69 6.18
N ILE A 20 -2.45 5.90 7.08
CA ILE A 20 -2.44 4.43 6.96
C ILE A 20 -3.87 3.88 6.88
N LYS A 21 -4.82 4.50 7.59
CA LYS A 21 -6.24 4.19 7.49
C LYS A 21 -6.79 4.40 6.07
N GLU A 22 -6.54 5.56 5.47
CA GLU A 22 -6.96 5.84 4.09
C GLU A 22 -6.28 4.92 3.08
N LEU A 23 -5.03 4.52 3.32
CA LEU A 23 -4.34 3.50 2.53
C LEU A 23 -5.07 2.15 2.62
N GLN A 24 -5.46 1.73 3.83
CA GLN A 24 -6.23 0.50 4.03
C GLN A 24 -7.56 0.55 3.27
N GLU A 25 -8.32 1.63 3.45
CA GLU A 25 -9.60 1.84 2.75
C GLU A 25 -9.43 1.88 1.23
N TYR A 26 -8.37 2.55 0.74
CA TYR A 26 -8.03 2.58 -0.67
C TYR A 26 -7.77 1.17 -1.19
N TYR A 27 -6.93 0.38 -0.53
CA TYR A 27 -6.61 -0.98 -0.96
C TYR A 27 -7.85 -1.90 -0.93
N ASP A 28 -8.63 -1.85 0.15
CA ASP A 28 -9.83 -2.68 0.35
C ASP A 28 -10.97 -2.33 -0.61
N SER A 29 -10.95 -1.14 -1.22
CA SER A 29 -11.94 -0.74 -2.24
C SER A 29 -11.99 -1.68 -3.45
N LYS A 30 -10.94 -2.50 -3.66
CA LYS A 30 -10.91 -3.54 -4.70
C LYS A 30 -11.76 -4.77 -4.41
N LYS A 31 -12.28 -4.91 -3.19
CA LYS A 31 -13.24 -5.96 -2.80
C LYS A 31 -12.80 -7.36 -3.27
N THR A 32 -11.54 -7.68 -2.99
CA THR A 32 -10.95 -9.00 -3.27
C THR A 32 -11.68 -10.08 -2.47
N THR A 33 -11.75 -11.27 -3.05
CA THR A 33 -12.54 -12.38 -2.49
C THR A 33 -11.70 -13.34 -1.68
N ASN A 34 -10.48 -13.58 -2.11
CA ASN A 34 -9.53 -14.48 -1.49
C ASN A 34 -8.81 -13.80 -0.33
N SER A 35 -8.63 -14.55 0.76
CA SER A 35 -7.94 -14.06 1.96
C SER A 35 -6.48 -13.69 1.68
N THR A 36 -5.84 -14.34 0.72
CA THR A 36 -4.46 -14.05 0.28
C THR A 36 -4.27 -12.64 -0.26
N ALA A 37 -5.32 -12.06 -0.82
CA ALA A 37 -5.29 -10.73 -1.38
C ALA A 37 -5.52 -9.63 -0.35
N LYS A 38 -5.95 -10.00 0.87
CA LYS A 38 -6.24 -9.07 1.97
C LYS A 38 -4.95 -8.79 2.74
N ILE A 39 -4.48 -7.56 2.66
CA ILE A 39 -3.31 -7.08 3.39
C ILE A 39 -3.80 -6.15 4.49
N ASN A 40 -3.36 -6.40 5.73
CA ASN A 40 -3.50 -5.43 6.81
C ASN A 40 -2.27 -4.52 6.80
N TRP A 41 -2.42 -3.35 6.19
CA TRP A 41 -1.33 -2.40 5.98
C TRP A 41 -0.80 -1.81 7.28
N LEU A 42 -1.65 -1.56 8.27
CA LEU A 42 -1.21 -1.11 9.60
C LEU A 42 -0.28 -2.13 10.24
N ASN A 43 -0.70 -3.40 10.28
CA ASN A 43 0.12 -4.46 10.85
C ASN A 43 1.43 -4.66 10.08
N MET A 44 1.39 -4.56 8.75
CA MET A 44 2.58 -4.68 7.91
C MET A 44 3.58 -3.56 8.24
N ILE A 45 3.14 -2.31 8.29
CA ILE A 45 4.00 -1.17 8.63
C ILE A 45 4.53 -1.29 10.05
N GLN A 46 3.67 -1.58 11.04
CA GLN A 46 4.08 -1.81 12.43
C GLN A 46 5.16 -2.90 12.54
N SER A 47 5.06 -3.97 11.75
CA SER A 47 6.05 -5.06 11.76
C SER A 47 7.45 -4.60 11.33
N VAL A 48 7.54 -3.65 10.39
CA VAL A 48 8.81 -3.09 9.91
C VAL A 48 9.48 -2.23 10.98
N PHE A 49 8.69 -1.53 11.80
CA PHE A 49 9.20 -0.65 12.86
C PHE A 49 9.30 -1.31 14.24
N LYS A 50 8.93 -2.58 14.35
CA LYS A 50 8.81 -3.30 15.63
C LYS A 50 10.08 -3.26 16.47
N ASP A 51 11.24 -3.44 15.84
CA ASP A 51 12.53 -3.50 16.55
C ASP A 51 13.07 -2.12 16.96
N LEU A 52 12.46 -1.04 16.44
CA LEU A 52 12.85 0.33 16.71
C LEU A 52 12.10 0.96 17.89
N ASN A 53 11.17 0.21 18.52
CA ASN A 53 10.30 0.71 19.59
C ASN A 53 9.54 1.99 19.20
N ILE A 54 9.23 2.14 17.92
CA ILE A 54 8.41 3.23 17.38
C ILE A 54 6.96 2.75 17.37
N SER A 55 6.08 3.51 18.02
CA SER A 55 4.64 3.27 17.98
C SER A 55 4.07 3.90 16.71
N ILE A 56 3.40 3.10 15.88
CA ILE A 56 2.72 3.53 14.67
C ILE A 56 1.23 3.22 14.84
N ASP A 57 0.37 4.21 14.62
CA ASP A 57 -1.09 4.04 14.58
C ASP A 57 -1.64 4.30 13.16
N ASP A 58 -2.96 4.13 12.99
CA ASP A 58 -3.61 4.24 11.68
C ASP A 58 -3.75 5.68 11.18
N SER A 59 -3.49 6.68 12.03
CA SER A 59 -3.54 8.10 11.69
C SER A 59 -2.24 8.64 11.09
N GLU A 60 -1.15 7.85 11.17
CA GLU A 60 0.15 8.22 10.62
C GLU A 60 0.10 8.43 9.10
N LEU A 61 0.79 9.47 8.63
CA LEU A 61 0.84 9.82 7.21
C LEU A 61 1.91 9.02 6.48
N VAL A 62 1.56 8.50 5.31
CA VAL A 62 2.45 7.77 4.41
C VAL A 62 2.40 8.36 3.00
N LEU A 63 3.57 8.43 2.36
CA LEU A 63 3.68 8.75 0.93
C LEU A 63 3.60 7.46 0.12
N VAL A 64 2.54 7.29 -0.67
CA VAL A 64 2.30 6.09 -1.47
C VAL A 64 2.79 6.30 -2.91
N CYS A 65 4.08 6.08 -3.15
CA CYS A 65 4.73 6.40 -4.43
C CYS A 65 4.14 5.67 -5.66
N ALA A 66 3.54 4.48 -5.48
CA ALA A 66 2.99 3.67 -6.56
C ALA A 66 1.56 3.23 -6.26
N LYS A 67 0.69 4.22 -6.01
CA LYS A 67 -0.68 4.00 -5.53
C LYS A 67 -1.47 3.03 -6.43
N THR A 68 -1.42 3.19 -7.75
CA THR A 68 -2.11 2.31 -8.71
C THR A 68 -1.59 0.86 -8.68
N ALA A 69 -0.29 0.67 -8.45
CA ALA A 69 0.32 -0.65 -8.39
C ALA A 69 -0.20 -1.48 -7.20
N LEU A 70 -0.63 -0.84 -6.11
CA LEU A 70 -1.24 -1.54 -4.97
C LEU A 70 -2.57 -2.19 -5.33
N HIS A 71 -3.35 -1.55 -6.21
CA HIS A 71 -4.59 -2.10 -6.74
C HIS A 71 -4.34 -3.26 -7.70
N GLU A 72 -3.31 -3.15 -8.54
CA GLU A 72 -2.87 -4.24 -9.40
C GLU A 72 -2.37 -5.44 -8.59
N LEU A 73 -1.63 -5.18 -7.50
CA LEU A 73 -1.21 -6.20 -6.55
C LEU A 73 -2.41 -6.91 -5.93
N ALA A 74 -3.42 -6.17 -5.45
CA ALA A 74 -4.63 -6.76 -4.89
C ALA A 74 -5.30 -7.73 -5.88
N HIS A 75 -5.44 -7.32 -7.15
CA HIS A 75 -5.98 -8.18 -8.20
C HIS A 75 -5.11 -9.40 -8.48
N LEU A 76 -3.79 -9.24 -8.54
CA LEU A 76 -2.87 -10.33 -8.79
C LEU A 76 -2.94 -11.38 -7.68
N LEU A 77 -2.89 -10.94 -6.41
CA LEU A 77 -2.99 -11.83 -5.26
C LEU A 77 -4.36 -12.53 -5.16
N ASP A 78 -5.43 -11.87 -5.61
CA ASP A 78 -6.77 -12.46 -5.65
C ASP A 78 -6.87 -13.53 -6.74
N ALA A 79 -6.23 -13.32 -7.89
CA ALA A 79 -6.23 -14.28 -8.99
C ALA A 79 -5.23 -15.43 -8.80
N THR A 80 -4.27 -15.30 -7.89
CA THR A 80 -3.17 -16.27 -7.72
C THR A 80 -3.51 -17.30 -6.64
N PRO A 81 -3.42 -18.61 -6.94
CA PRO A 81 -3.62 -19.64 -5.92
C PRO A 81 -2.63 -19.51 -4.76
N HIS A 82 -3.10 -19.73 -3.53
CA HIS A 82 -2.28 -19.65 -2.30
C HIS A 82 -0.95 -20.41 -2.42
N ARG A 83 -0.98 -21.64 -2.94
CA ARG A 83 0.22 -22.47 -3.16
C ARG A 83 1.28 -21.79 -4.04
N VAL A 84 0.87 -20.97 -4.99
CA VAL A 84 1.80 -20.26 -5.88
C VAL A 84 2.43 -19.07 -5.15
N ILE A 85 1.65 -18.38 -4.31
CA ILE A 85 2.14 -17.27 -3.48
C ILE A 85 3.20 -17.80 -2.49
N ASP A 86 2.91 -18.89 -1.79
CA ASP A 86 3.85 -19.51 -0.83
C ASP A 86 5.17 -19.97 -1.47
N ASN A 87 5.18 -20.25 -2.78
CA ASN A 87 6.38 -20.66 -3.49
C ASN A 87 7.26 -19.48 -3.94
N ILE A 88 6.73 -18.25 -3.95
CA ILE A 88 7.42 -17.05 -4.45
C ILE A 88 8.03 -16.25 -3.29
N ILE A 89 7.40 -16.28 -2.11
CA ILE A 89 7.77 -15.53 -0.90
C ILE A 89 8.66 -16.39 -0.01
#